data_AF-A0A368T0C9-F1
#
_entry.id   AF-A0A368T0C9-F1
#
_cell.length_a   1.000
_cell.length_b   1.000
_cell.length_c   1.000
_cell.angle_alpha   90.00
_cell.angle_beta   90.00
_cell.angle_gamma   90.00
#
_symmetry.space_group_name_H-M   'P 1'
#
loop_
_entity.id
_entity.type
_entity.pdbx_description
1 polymer ?
#
loop_
_entity_poly.entity_id
_entity_poly.type
_entity_poly.pdbx_seq_one_letter_code
_entity_poly.pdbx_strand_id
1 'polypeptide(L)' 'MNSNLDTRLHDHVALAEIELYSELLTVVATAEGRLTVEEIDEALGVAREPDPESRPPARNRGKQRRRRRRKSRR' A
#
# COMPACT_ATOMS: atom_id res chain seq x y z
N MET A 1 15.45 -1.57 -29.54
CA MET A 1 16.14 -2.78 -29.05
C MET A 1 16.02 -2.77 -27.53
N ASN A 2 14.88 -3.22 -27.01
CA ASN A 2 14.54 -3.15 -25.57
C ASN A 2 14.10 -4.52 -25.03
N SER A 3 13.96 -5.52 -25.91
CA SER A 3 13.34 -6.83 -25.63
C SER A 3 14.06 -7.65 -24.55
N ASN A 4 15.40 -7.57 -24.46
CA ASN A 4 16.17 -8.28 -23.43
C ASN A 4 16.02 -7.68 -22.01
N LEU A 5 15.59 -6.43 -21.90
CA LEU A 5 15.28 -5.82 -20.60
C LEU A 5 13.90 -6.27 -20.13
N ASP A 6 12.91 -6.28 -21.03
CA ASP A 6 11.57 -6.80 -20.75
C ASP A 6 11.63 -8.27 -20.30
N THR A 7 12.41 -9.13 -20.97
CA THR A 7 12.54 -10.55 -20.56
C THR A 7 13.16 -10.73 -19.17
N ARG A 8 14.22 -9.97 -18.83
CA ARG A 8 14.86 -10.07 -17.49
C ARG A 8 13.99 -9.47 -16.38
N LEU A 9 13.22 -8.42 -16.70
CA LEU A 9 12.23 -7.86 -15.80
C LEU A 9 11.09 -8.85 -15.58
N HIS A 10 10.62 -9.52 -16.64
CA HIS A 10 9.67 -10.63 -16.52
C HIS A 10 10.21 -11.77 -15.68
N ASP A 11 11.50 -12.12 -15.78
CA ASP A 11 12.11 -13.13 -14.90
C ASP A 11 12.05 -12.70 -13.43
N HIS A 12 12.41 -11.46 -13.09
CA HIS A 12 12.38 -11.02 -11.70
C HIS A 12 10.96 -10.95 -11.13
N VAL A 13 10.00 -10.45 -11.92
CA VAL A 13 8.58 -10.42 -11.55
C VAL A 13 8.02 -11.84 -11.43
N ALA A 14 8.29 -12.71 -12.38
CA ALA A 14 7.84 -14.11 -12.34
C ALA A 14 8.44 -14.88 -11.16
N LEU A 15 9.72 -14.64 -10.83
CA LEU A 15 10.35 -15.24 -9.66
C LEU A 15 9.72 -14.73 -8.35
N ALA A 16 9.41 -13.44 -8.26
CA ALA A 16 8.70 -12.88 -7.12
C ALA A 16 7.28 -13.47 -6.99
N GLU A 17 6.57 -13.67 -8.11
CA GLU A 17 5.27 -14.34 -8.12
C GLU A 17 5.38 -15.81 -7.70
N ILE A 18 6.41 -16.54 -8.13
CA ILE A 18 6.66 -17.92 -7.72
C ILE A 18 6.92 -17.99 -6.21
N GLU A 19 7.75 -17.09 -5.68
CA GLU A 19 8.03 -17.00 -4.24
C GLU A 19 6.74 -16.74 -3.45
N LEU A 20 5.94 -15.76 -3.89
CA LEU A 20 4.64 -15.44 -3.31
C LEU A 20 3.69 -16.65 -3.31
N TYR A 21 3.55 -17.34 -4.44
CA TYR A 21 2.69 -18.54 -4.52
C TYR A 21 3.22 -19.69 -3.67
N SER A 22 4.54 -19.84 -3.56
CA SER A 22 5.13 -20.90 -2.73
C SER A 22 4.86 -20.69 -1.25
N GLU A 23 4.88 -19.43 -0.79
CA GLU A 23 4.52 -19.05 0.58
C GLU A 23 3.03 -19.34 0.84
N LEU A 24 2.16 -18.91 -0.07
CA LEU A 24 0.72 -19.17 0.04
C LEU A 24 0.39 -20.67 0.06
N LEU A 25 1.04 -21.47 -0.79
CA LEU A 25 0.85 -22.93 -0.80
C LEU A 25 1.32 -23.59 0.49
N THR A 26 2.38 -23.07 1.11
CA THR A 26 2.87 -23.55 2.41
C THR A 26 1.82 -23.32 3.49
N VAL A 27 1.21 -22.14 3.51
CA VAL A 27 0.14 -21.79 4.46
C VAL A 27 -1.08 -22.70 4.25
N VAL A 28 -1.52 -22.86 2.99
CA VAL A 28 -2.64 -23.75 2.62
C VAL A 28 -2.38 -25.19 3.05
N ALA A 29 -1.14 -25.68 2.93
CA ALA A 29 -0.79 -27.05 3.32
C ALA A 29 -0.91 -27.29 4.83
N THR A 30 -0.82 -26.24 5.65
CA THR A 30 -0.96 -26.31 7.11
C THR A 30 -2.33 -25.92 7.64
N ALA A 31 -3.18 -25.33 6.79
CA ALA A 31 -4.51 -24.89 7.17
C ALA A 31 -5.45 -26.10 7.35
N GLU A 32 -6.28 -26.07 8.40
CA GLU A 32 -7.27 -27.12 8.68
C GLU A 32 -8.53 -27.02 7.79
N GLY A 33 -8.60 -26.02 6.92
CA GLY A 33 -9.76 -25.71 6.10
C GLY A 33 -9.47 -24.68 5.02
N ARG A 34 -10.54 -24.13 4.42
CA ARG A 34 -10.40 -23.07 3.41
C ARG A 34 -9.99 -21.77 4.10
N LEU A 35 -8.99 -21.10 3.53
CA LEU A 35 -8.60 -19.76 3.94
C LEU A 35 -9.64 -18.72 3.48
N THR A 36 -9.92 -17.79 4.37
CA THR A 36 -10.60 -16.52 4.08
C THR A 36 -9.65 -15.54 3.43
N VAL A 37 -10.18 -14.46 2.85
CA VAL A 37 -9.35 -13.43 2.22
C VAL A 37 -8.48 -12.73 3.26
N GLU A 38 -9.03 -12.51 4.45
CA GLU A 38 -8.31 -11.90 5.57
C GLU A 38 -7.13 -12.75 6.04
N GLU A 39 -7.28 -14.07 6.11
CA GLU A 39 -6.18 -14.99 6.46
C GLU A 39 -5.10 -15.03 5.37
N ILE A 40 -5.49 -14.90 4.10
CA ILE A 40 -4.53 -14.78 2.99
C ILE A 40 -3.77 -13.46 3.09
N ASP A 41 -4.45 -12.34 3.33
CA ASP A 41 -3.81 -11.03 3.48
C ASP A 41 -2.84 -11.03 4.68
N GLU A 42 -3.22 -11.64 5.80
CA GLU A 42 -2.35 -11.79 6.98
C GLU A 42 -1.11 -12.64 6.66
N ALA A 43 -1.31 -13.79 6.02
CA ALA A 43 -0.22 -14.69 5.61
C ALA A 43 0.77 -14.01 4.65
N LEU A 44 0.27 -13.15 3.77
CA LEU A 44 1.09 -12.40 2.81
C LEU A 44 1.60 -11.06 3.36
N GLY A 45 1.32 -10.74 4.63
CA GLY A 45 1.73 -9.47 5.26
C GLY A 45 1.14 -8.23 4.58
N VAL A 46 0.01 -8.35 3.89
CA VAL A 46 -0.67 -7.26 3.19
C VAL A 46 -1.37 -6.39 4.22
N ALA A 47 -0.69 -5.34 4.69
CA ALA A 47 -1.32 -4.31 5.48
C ALA A 47 -2.37 -3.59 4.61
N ARG A 48 -3.63 -3.61 5.03
CA ARG A 48 -4.71 -2.86 4.38
C ARG A 48 -4.31 -1.38 4.37
N GLU A 49 -3.84 -0.87 3.22
CA GLU A 49 -3.52 0.55 3.12
C GLU A 49 -4.77 1.34 3.47
N PRO A 50 -4.68 2.37 4.34
CA PRO A 50 -5.83 3.19 4.65
C PRO A 50 -6.30 3.84 3.35
N ASP A 51 -7.57 3.63 3.01
CA ASP A 51 -8.21 4.21 1.84
C ASP A 51 -7.81 5.69 1.71
N PRO A 52 -7.19 6.11 0.59
CA PRO A 52 -6.72 7.49 0.41
C PRO A 52 -7.86 8.51 0.56
N GLU A 53 -9.11 8.10 0.33
CA GLU A 53 -10.31 8.94 0.49
C GLU A 53 -10.71 9.12 1.97
N SER A 54 -10.25 8.24 2.85
CA SER A 54 -10.48 8.33 4.30
C SER A 54 -9.52 9.31 5.00
N ARG A 55 -8.52 9.88 4.30
CA ARG A 55 -7.67 10.93 4.89
C ARG A 55 -8.47 12.22 5.04
N PRO A 56 -8.69 12.72 6.26
CA PRO A 56 -9.37 14.00 6.44
C PRO A 56 -8.57 15.08 5.70
N PRO A 57 -9.23 15.98 4.94
CA PRO A 57 -8.52 16.99 4.17
C PRO A 57 -7.63 17.80 5.09
N ALA A 58 -6.36 17.95 4.71
CA ALA A 58 -5.34 18.64 5.48
C ALA A 58 -5.87 20.01 5.93
N ARG A 59 -6.24 20.12 7.22
CA ARG A 59 -6.80 21.35 7.80
C ARG A 59 -5.85 22.50 7.52
N ASN A 60 -6.34 23.45 6.74
CA ASN A 60 -5.63 24.63 6.25
C ASN A 60 -5.28 25.59 7.42
N ARG A 61 -4.28 25.22 8.25
CA ARG A 61 -3.84 25.98 9.45
C ARG A 61 -3.17 27.33 9.11
N GLY A 62 -2.97 27.65 7.83
CA GLY A 62 -2.17 28.81 7.38
C GLY A 62 -2.89 30.16 7.26
N LYS A 63 -4.24 30.24 7.26
CA LYS A 63 -4.94 31.49 6.88
C LYS A 63 -5.40 32.39 8.04
N GLN A 64 -5.31 31.96 9.30
CA GLN A 64 -5.82 32.75 10.44
C GLN A 64 -4.83 33.77 11.03
N ARG A 65 -3.54 33.72 10.71
CA ARG A 65 -2.54 34.66 11.26
C ARG A 65 -2.45 36.02 10.54
N ARG A 66 -3.19 36.23 9.44
CA ARG A 66 -3.10 37.49 8.65
C ARG A 66 -4.21 38.52 8.89
N ARG A 67 -5.27 38.21 9.65
CA ARG A 67 -6.38 39.17 9.87
C ARG A 67 -6.33 39.98 11.18
N ARG A 68 -5.40 39.70 12.11
CA ARG A 68 -5.31 40.45 13.38
C ARG A 68 -4.26 41.59 13.41
N ARG A 69 -3.56 41.86 12.31
CA ARG A 69 -2.47 42.87 12.27
C ARG A 69 -2.77 44.16 11.49
N ARG A 70 -4.06 44.47 11.23
CA ARG A 70 -4.45 45.71 10.50
C ARG A 70 -5.31 46.70 11.31
N LYS A 71 -5.42 46.57 12.64
CA LYS A 71 -6.20 47.51 13.47
C LYS A 71 -5.37 48.29 14.49
N SER A 72 -4.08 48.52 14.21
CA SER A 72 -3.19 49.29 15.08
C SER A 72 -2.12 50.05 14.29
N ARG A 73 -2.54 50.99 13.45
CA ARG A 73 -1.76 52.20 13.17
C ARG A 73 -2.73 53.38 13.11
N ARG A 74 -2.43 54.34 13.98
CA ARG A 74 -3.03 55.68 14.11
C ARG A 74 -3.12 56.39 12.78
#